data_AF-A0A645CXI3-F1
#
_entry.id   AF-A0A645CXI3-F1
#
_cell.length_a   1.000
_cell.length_b   1.000
_cell.length_c   1.000
_cell.angle_alpha   90.00
_cell.angle_beta   90.00
_cell.angle_gamma   90.00
#
_symmetry.space_group_name_H-M   'P 1'
#
loop_
_entity.id
_entity.type
_entity.pdbx_description
1 polymer ?
#
loop_
_entity_poly.entity_id
_entity_poly.type
_entity_poly.pdbx_seq_one_letter_code
_entity_poly.pdbx_strand_id
1 'polypeptide(L)'
;MVDERVDPVDITATILDVAQRGHLAIVQLPHENTNTNIDWTFERKTGPDELQHYEQIIVDAIAPVDGEPITVSKISGAVGEAVQRVQDAIYDEVVTEGWFVERPDAVRSGWGRIGWISVGVSVVALVLLAAFTKFGLLGLVLLGLAVGLLWVSQQMPRRTAKGASILSGLQVLAMTLATQPTDRLPKANTYEEISRVLPYAVVLGGLDRWLQALADADDDPGVPDPDDLSWYRAPQNWQLSDLPFSIESFITTMQGTLYTRH
;
A
#
# COMPACT_ATOMS: atom_id res chain seq x y z
N MET A 1 6.14 3.89 -17.17
CA MET A 1 7.01 3.20 -16.19
C MET A 1 6.30 3.29 -14.87
N VAL A 2 5.76 2.19 -14.35
CA VAL A 2 5.26 2.12 -12.98
C VAL A 2 6.46 1.69 -12.14
N ASP A 3 7.05 2.65 -11.44
CA ASP A 3 8.04 2.36 -10.40
C ASP A 3 7.26 1.63 -9.29
N GLU A 4 7.66 0.40 -8.93
CA GLU A 4 7.03 -0.35 -7.83
C GLU A 4 7.53 0.24 -6.50
N ARG A 5 7.38 1.55 -6.31
CA ARG A 5 7.57 2.18 -5.01
C ARG A 5 6.39 1.78 -4.14
N VAL A 6 6.66 1.55 -2.86
CA VAL A 6 5.60 1.45 -1.87
C VAL A 6 4.86 2.78 -1.90
N ASP A 7 3.59 2.76 -2.35
CA ASP A 7 2.81 3.99 -2.45
C ASP A 7 2.36 4.40 -1.04
N PRO A 8 2.22 5.72 -0.75
CA PRO A 8 1.72 6.18 0.54
C PRO A 8 0.38 5.55 0.95
N VAL A 9 -0.46 5.22 -0.03
CA VAL A 9 -1.74 4.53 0.18
C VAL A 9 -1.53 3.12 0.74
N ASP A 10 -0.51 2.39 0.29
CA ASP A 10 -0.20 1.03 0.77
C ASP A 10 0.27 1.05 2.22
N ILE A 11 1.10 2.04 2.58
CA ILE A 11 1.55 2.23 3.98
C ILE A 11 0.36 2.57 4.87
N THR A 12 -0.52 3.46 4.40
CA THR A 12 -1.71 3.86 5.15
C THR A 12 -2.66 2.69 5.36
N ALA A 13 -2.89 1.88 4.32
CA ALA A 13 -3.68 0.66 4.41
C ALA A 13 -3.06 -0.35 5.37
N THR A 14 -1.73 -0.54 5.31
CA THR A 14 -1.00 -1.43 6.23
C THR A 14 -1.16 -0.99 7.69
N ILE A 15 -1.03 0.31 7.97
CA ILE A 15 -1.21 0.83 9.34
C ILE A 15 -2.64 0.59 9.84
N LEU A 16 -3.65 0.80 8.99
CA LEU A 16 -5.04 0.51 9.34
C LEU A 16 -5.27 -0.99 9.59
N ASP A 17 -4.73 -1.86 8.74
CA ASP A 17 -4.81 -3.32 8.91
C ASP A 17 -4.20 -3.77 10.25
N VAL A 18 -2.99 -3.33 10.52
CA VAL A 18 -2.27 -3.62 11.76
C VAL A 18 -3.02 -3.07 12.99
N ALA A 19 -3.66 -1.89 12.87
CA ALA A 19 -4.49 -1.33 13.93
C ALA A 19 -5.70 -2.21 14.25
N GLN A 20 -6.37 -2.70 13.21
CA GLN A 20 -7.55 -3.55 13.36
C GLN A 20 -7.22 -4.94 13.87
N ARG A 21 -6.04 -5.45 13.54
CA ARG A 21 -5.48 -6.66 14.16
C ARG A 21 -5.00 -6.43 15.58
N GLY A 22 -5.11 -5.21 16.11
CA GLY A 22 -4.85 -4.91 17.52
C GLY A 22 -3.37 -4.79 17.89
N HIS A 23 -2.49 -4.60 16.90
CA HIS A 23 -1.06 -4.34 17.12
C HIS A 23 -0.74 -2.87 17.34
N LEU A 24 -1.65 -1.98 16.96
CA LEU A 24 -1.60 -0.56 17.29
C LEU A 24 -3.03 0.01 17.43
N ALA A 25 -3.15 1.20 17.98
CA ALA A 25 -4.34 2.02 17.84
C ALA A 25 -3.95 3.40 17.31
N ILE A 26 -4.79 3.95 16.46
CA ILE A 26 -4.66 5.31 15.95
C ILE A 26 -5.33 6.22 16.97
N VAL A 27 -4.60 7.19 17.50
CA VAL A 27 -5.08 8.10 18.54
C VAL A 27 -5.16 9.49 17.95
N GLN A 28 -6.37 10.01 17.77
CA GLN A 28 -6.60 11.39 17.36
C GLN A 28 -6.30 12.35 18.52
N LEU A 29 -5.45 13.33 18.25
CA LEU A 29 -5.06 14.31 19.25
C LEU A 29 -6.16 15.39 19.38
N PRO A 30 -6.44 15.87 20.60
CA PRO A 30 -7.34 17.01 20.80
C PRO A 30 -6.81 18.24 20.06
N HIS A 31 -7.69 18.94 19.33
CA HIS A 31 -7.35 20.23 18.74
C HIS A 31 -7.77 21.36 19.70
N GLU A 32 -6.80 22.12 20.21
CA GLU A 32 -7.06 23.20 21.17
C GLU A 32 -7.87 24.36 20.56
N ASN A 33 -7.80 24.57 19.24
CA ASN A 33 -8.48 25.65 18.51
C ASN A 33 -9.00 25.17 17.16
N THR A 34 -10.07 25.80 16.65
CA THR A 34 -10.63 25.56 15.30
C THR A 34 -9.65 25.82 14.14
N ASN A 35 -8.52 26.49 14.40
CA ASN A 35 -7.50 26.82 13.41
C ASN A 35 -6.30 25.85 13.42
N THR A 36 -6.25 24.89 14.33
CA THR A 36 -5.17 23.89 14.38
C THR A 36 -5.60 22.67 13.59
N ASN A 37 -4.75 22.21 12.67
CA ASN A 37 -5.00 20.97 11.94
C ASN A 37 -5.09 19.80 12.93
N ILE A 38 -6.04 18.90 12.68
CA ILE A 38 -6.14 17.63 13.39
C ILE A 38 -4.85 16.84 13.13
N ASP A 39 -4.32 16.21 14.17
CA ASP A 39 -3.16 15.33 14.08
C ASP A 39 -3.44 14.05 14.85
N TRP A 40 -2.67 13.01 14.54
CA TRP A 40 -2.83 11.69 15.14
C TRP A 40 -1.47 11.20 15.62
N THR A 41 -1.50 10.34 16.62
CA THR A 41 -0.36 9.54 17.06
C THR A 41 -0.76 8.06 17.09
N PHE A 42 0.18 7.20 17.42
CA PHE A 42 -0.02 5.75 17.44
C PHE A 42 0.23 5.21 18.85
N GLU A 43 -0.66 4.36 19.35
CA GLU A 43 -0.43 3.62 20.59
C GLU A 43 -0.07 2.18 20.21
N ARG A 44 1.15 1.72 20.53
CA ARG A 44 1.53 0.33 20.31
C ARG A 44 0.70 -0.58 21.22
N LYS A 45 0.20 -1.67 20.65
CA LYS A 45 -0.54 -2.73 21.35
C LYS A 45 0.14 -4.08 21.10
N THR A 46 -0.30 -5.11 21.80
CA THR A 46 0.10 -6.50 21.54
C THR A 46 -1.08 -7.22 20.92
N GLY A 47 -1.03 -7.40 19.60
CA GLY A 47 -2.07 -8.13 18.88
C GLY A 47 -2.01 -9.64 19.17
N PRO A 48 -3.03 -10.39 18.74
CA PRO A 48 -3.16 -11.83 19.00
C PRO A 48 -2.34 -12.70 18.05
N ASP A 49 -1.97 -12.18 16.87
CA ASP A 49 -1.22 -12.85 15.82
C ASP A 49 0.21 -12.29 15.67
N GLU A 50 1.00 -12.85 14.76
CA GLU A 50 2.34 -12.33 14.44
C GLU A 50 2.27 -11.34 13.28
N LEU A 51 3.02 -10.24 13.39
CA LEU A 51 3.19 -9.29 12.30
C LEU A 51 4.15 -9.84 11.24
N GLN A 52 3.87 -9.57 9.97
CA GLN A 52 4.82 -9.83 8.90
C GLN A 52 6.06 -8.94 9.04
N HIS A 53 7.18 -9.35 8.45
CA HIS A 53 8.44 -8.62 8.64
C HIS A 53 8.35 -7.14 8.19
N TYR A 54 7.71 -6.87 7.04
CA TYR A 54 7.52 -5.51 6.56
C TYR A 54 6.59 -4.69 7.47
N GLU A 55 5.59 -5.33 8.10
CA GLU A 55 4.66 -4.70 9.04
C GLU A 55 5.40 -4.33 10.32
N GLN A 56 6.20 -5.24 10.87
CA GLN A 56 7.04 -4.97 12.04
C GLN A 56 7.93 -3.75 11.81
N ILE A 57 8.57 -3.65 10.64
CA ILE A 57 9.40 -2.48 10.29
C ILE A 57 8.59 -1.19 10.33
N ILE A 58 7.34 -1.19 9.85
CA ILE A 58 6.46 0.00 9.86
C ILE A 58 6.07 0.33 11.30
N VAL A 59 5.60 -0.64 12.10
CA VAL A 59 5.19 -0.42 13.49
C VAL A 59 6.35 0.07 14.34
N ASP A 60 7.56 -0.51 14.17
CA ASP A 60 8.78 -0.08 14.86
C ASP A 60 9.20 1.34 14.48
N ALA A 61 8.93 1.77 13.26
CA ALA A 61 9.23 3.13 12.82
C ALA A 61 8.27 4.17 13.42
N ILE A 62 6.97 3.85 13.53
CA ILE A 62 5.94 4.83 13.94
C ILE A 62 5.62 4.79 15.44
N ALA A 63 5.77 3.64 16.09
CA ALA A 63 5.52 3.45 17.50
C ALA A 63 6.64 2.57 18.09
N PRO A 64 7.86 3.10 18.31
CA PRO A 64 8.98 2.32 18.83
C PRO A 64 8.68 1.71 20.20
N VAL A 65 9.29 0.55 20.52
CA VAL A 65 9.11 -0.13 21.82
C VAL A 65 9.63 0.73 22.99
N ASP A 66 10.78 1.37 22.80
CA ASP A 66 11.47 2.15 23.85
C ASP A 66 11.47 3.66 23.55
N GLY A 67 10.40 4.19 22.95
CA GLY A 67 10.34 5.60 22.54
C GLY A 67 8.94 6.19 22.58
N GLU A 68 8.88 7.52 22.40
CA GLU A 68 7.60 8.20 22.21
C GLU A 68 7.07 7.91 20.80
N PRO A 69 5.79 7.54 20.66
CA PRO A 69 5.19 7.39 19.35
C PRO A 69 5.21 8.70 18.57
N ILE A 70 5.41 8.60 17.26
CA ILE A 70 5.49 9.79 16.42
C ILE A 70 4.10 10.25 16.02
N THR A 71 3.97 11.54 15.78
CA THR A 71 2.76 12.10 15.17
C THR A 71 2.73 11.85 13.67
N VAL A 72 1.53 11.73 13.10
CA VAL A 72 1.33 11.60 11.64
C VAL A 72 1.94 12.78 10.90
N SER A 73 1.85 13.98 11.45
CA SER A 73 2.53 15.17 10.91
C SER A 73 4.05 15.02 10.73
N LYS A 74 4.71 14.12 11.49
CA LYS A 74 6.16 13.86 11.45
C LYS A 74 6.51 12.49 10.86
N ILE A 75 5.52 11.75 10.35
CA ILE A 75 5.68 10.35 9.93
C ILE A 75 6.69 10.17 8.79
N SER A 76 6.82 11.18 7.92
CA SER A 76 7.66 11.14 6.73
C SER A 76 9.15 10.94 7.05
N GLY A 77 9.62 11.43 8.20
CA GLY A 77 11.00 11.21 8.66
C GLY A 77 11.24 9.74 9.02
N ALA A 78 10.43 9.20 9.93
CA ALA A 78 10.62 7.85 10.47
C ALA A 78 10.32 6.76 9.44
N VAL A 79 9.16 6.83 8.79
CA VAL A 79 8.81 5.90 7.71
C VAL A 79 9.77 6.08 6.56
N GLY A 80 10.23 7.31 6.31
CA GLY A 80 11.21 7.61 5.29
C GLY A 80 12.46 6.73 5.37
N GLU A 81 13.13 6.74 6.52
CA GLU A 81 14.32 5.91 6.75
C GLU A 81 14.04 4.40 6.65
N ALA A 82 12.79 3.99 6.93
CA ALA A 82 12.36 2.60 6.87
C ALA A 82 11.92 2.14 5.47
N VAL A 83 11.50 3.03 4.55
CA VAL A 83 10.84 2.65 3.28
C VAL A 83 11.65 1.65 2.45
N GLN A 84 12.97 1.82 2.32
CA GLN A 84 13.77 0.86 1.56
C GLN A 84 13.74 -0.54 2.19
N ARG A 85 13.86 -0.62 3.53
CA ARG A 85 13.76 -1.89 4.25
C ARG A 85 12.38 -2.52 4.13
N VAL A 86 11.32 -1.71 4.19
CA VAL A 86 9.94 -2.15 3.95
C VAL A 86 9.79 -2.72 2.54
N GLN A 87 10.29 -2.01 1.53
CA GLN A 87 10.22 -2.45 0.13
C GLN A 87 10.96 -3.77 -0.09
N ASP A 88 12.18 -3.89 0.45
CA ASP A 88 12.96 -5.12 0.37
C ASP A 88 12.24 -6.29 1.06
N ALA A 89 11.68 -6.07 2.24
CA ALA A 89 10.94 -7.08 2.98
C ALA A 89 9.68 -7.54 2.23
N ILE A 90 8.94 -6.61 1.60
CA ILE A 90 7.78 -6.96 0.75
C ILE A 90 8.23 -7.84 -0.43
N TYR A 91 9.35 -7.52 -1.08
CA TYR A 91 9.85 -8.32 -2.21
C TYR A 91 10.30 -9.73 -1.80
N ASP A 92 10.88 -9.89 -0.61
CA ASP A 92 11.17 -11.21 -0.07
C ASP A 92 9.90 -12.00 0.23
N GLU A 93 8.89 -11.34 0.79
CA GLU A 93 7.65 -11.97 1.18
C GLU A 93 6.87 -12.50 -0.02
N VAL A 94 6.70 -11.70 -1.08
CA VAL A 94 5.94 -12.13 -2.27
C VAL A 94 6.56 -13.33 -3.01
N VAL A 95 7.87 -13.55 -2.83
CA VAL A 95 8.58 -14.72 -3.34
C VAL A 95 8.44 -15.90 -2.39
N THR A 96 8.59 -15.67 -1.07
CA THR A 96 8.41 -16.69 -0.02
C THR A 96 7.00 -17.27 -0.05
N GLU A 97 6.02 -16.41 -0.23
CA GLU A 97 4.60 -16.76 -0.44
C GLU A 97 4.33 -17.36 -1.82
N GLY A 98 5.32 -17.40 -2.72
CA GLY A 98 5.22 -18.02 -4.04
C GLY A 98 4.24 -17.31 -4.96
N TRP A 99 3.99 -16.01 -4.78
CA TRP A 99 3.18 -15.19 -5.70
C TRP A 99 3.98 -14.83 -6.95
N PHE A 100 5.29 -14.72 -6.80
CA PHE A 100 6.26 -14.48 -7.87
C PHE A 100 7.33 -15.58 -7.91
N VAL A 101 7.85 -15.85 -9.10
CA VAL A 101 8.91 -16.86 -9.31
C VAL A 101 10.28 -16.36 -8.85
N GLU A 102 10.54 -15.06 -9.04
CA GLU A 102 11.77 -14.37 -8.66
C GLU A 102 11.43 -12.98 -8.13
N ARG A 103 12.32 -12.37 -7.34
CA ARG A 103 12.12 -11.01 -6.83
C ARG A 103 11.87 -10.01 -7.98
N PRO A 104 10.81 -9.19 -7.92
CA PRO A 104 10.43 -8.27 -9.01
C PRO A 104 11.54 -7.29 -9.47
N ASP A 105 12.35 -6.79 -8.54
CA ASP A 105 13.44 -5.84 -8.74
C ASP A 105 14.67 -6.47 -9.42
N ALA A 106 15.08 -7.66 -8.99
CA ALA A 106 16.19 -8.43 -9.54
C ALA A 106 15.94 -8.75 -11.02
N VAL A 107 14.71 -9.14 -11.35
CA VAL A 107 14.32 -9.43 -12.73
C VAL A 107 14.41 -8.15 -13.58
N ARG A 108 13.92 -6.99 -13.10
CA ARG A 108 14.00 -5.73 -13.85
C ARG A 108 15.46 -5.33 -14.15
N SER A 109 16.37 -5.42 -13.17
CA SER A 109 17.77 -5.06 -13.37
C SER A 109 18.52 -6.04 -14.30
N GLY A 110 18.20 -7.34 -14.25
CA GLY A 110 18.77 -8.36 -15.12
C GLY A 110 18.39 -8.17 -16.59
N TRP A 111 17.11 -7.95 -16.89
CA TRP A 111 16.65 -7.70 -18.26
C TRP A 111 17.12 -6.34 -18.79
N GLY A 112 17.24 -5.31 -17.95
CA GLY A 112 17.83 -4.04 -18.34
C GLY A 112 19.27 -4.21 -18.84
N ARG A 113 20.07 -5.03 -18.14
CA ARG A 113 21.46 -5.33 -18.53
C ARG A 113 21.53 -6.13 -19.82
N ILE A 114 20.71 -7.18 -19.97
CA ILE A 114 20.61 -7.97 -21.21
C ILE A 114 20.15 -7.09 -22.37
N GLY A 115 19.22 -6.16 -22.12
CA GLY A 115 18.75 -5.19 -23.09
C GLY A 115 19.85 -4.27 -23.60
N TRP A 116 20.62 -3.67 -22.69
CA TRP A 116 21.76 -2.83 -23.07
C TRP A 116 22.83 -3.61 -23.84
N ILE A 117 23.12 -4.85 -23.44
CA ILE A 117 24.05 -5.73 -24.17
C ILE A 117 23.52 -6.03 -25.57
N SER A 118 22.24 -6.39 -25.70
CA SER A 118 21.61 -6.71 -26.99
C SER A 118 21.59 -5.50 -27.93
N VAL A 119 21.33 -4.29 -27.42
CA VAL A 119 21.42 -3.05 -28.19
C VAL A 119 22.87 -2.83 -28.65
N GLY A 120 23.85 -2.95 -27.74
CA GLY A 120 25.27 -2.81 -28.08
C GLY A 120 25.72 -3.78 -29.18
N VAL A 121 25.36 -5.07 -29.05
CA VAL A 121 25.64 -6.10 -30.06
C VAL A 121 24.99 -5.77 -31.40
N SER A 122 23.74 -5.31 -31.40
CA SER A 122 23.01 -4.97 -32.62
C SER A 122 23.60 -3.74 -33.33
N VAL A 123 24.08 -2.74 -32.58
CA VAL A 123 24.78 -1.57 -33.12
C VAL A 123 26.12 -1.98 -33.75
N VAL A 124 26.91 -2.82 -33.08
CA VAL A 124 28.17 -3.33 -33.63
C VAL A 124 27.93 -4.14 -34.91
N ALA A 125 26.93 -5.02 -34.90
CA ALA A 125 26.54 -5.80 -36.08
C ALA A 125 26.10 -4.90 -37.25
N LEU A 126 25.32 -3.85 -36.97
CA LEU A 126 24.90 -2.87 -37.98
C LEU A 126 26.10 -2.14 -38.61
N VAL A 127 27.05 -1.66 -37.79
CA VAL A 127 28.26 -0.96 -38.28
C VAL A 127 29.10 -1.89 -39.14
N LEU A 128 29.32 -3.13 -38.73
CA LEU A 128 30.08 -4.12 -39.49
C LEU A 128 29.38 -4.47 -40.81
N LEU A 129 28.07 -4.70 -40.79
CA LEU A 129 27.30 -5.02 -42.00
C LEU A 129 27.25 -3.85 -42.98
N ALA A 130 27.16 -2.61 -42.50
CA ALA A 130 27.19 -1.42 -43.34
C ALA A 130 28.59 -1.14 -43.91
N ALA A 131 29.65 -1.39 -43.15
CA ALA A 131 31.03 -1.14 -43.58
C ALA A 131 31.56 -2.19 -44.58
N PHE A 132 31.17 -3.45 -44.42
CA PHE A 132 31.77 -4.57 -45.17
C PHE A 132 30.83 -5.23 -46.20
N THR A 133 29.54 -4.87 -46.25
CA THR A 133 28.56 -5.53 -47.12
C THR A 133 27.51 -4.58 -47.70
N LYS A 134 26.85 -4.98 -48.80
CA LYS A 134 25.69 -4.26 -49.36
C LYS A 134 24.37 -4.53 -48.61
N PHE A 135 24.41 -5.28 -47.51
CA PHE A 135 23.24 -5.78 -46.76
C PHE A 135 22.91 -4.93 -45.51
N GLY A 136 23.23 -3.63 -45.48
CA GLY A 136 22.97 -2.76 -44.33
C GLY A 136 21.51 -2.74 -43.85
N LEU A 137 20.54 -2.93 -44.77
CA LEU A 137 19.11 -3.08 -44.43
C LEU A 137 18.82 -4.32 -43.57
N LEU A 138 19.56 -5.41 -43.75
CA LEU A 138 19.39 -6.63 -42.95
C LEU A 138 19.84 -6.40 -41.49
N GLY A 139 20.85 -5.56 -41.28
CA GLY A 139 21.27 -5.11 -39.94
C GLY A 139 20.20 -4.31 -39.22
N LEU A 140 19.47 -3.44 -39.94
CA LEU A 140 18.34 -2.69 -39.37
C LEU A 140 17.17 -3.60 -38.98
N VAL A 141 16.88 -4.63 -39.77
CA VAL A 141 15.84 -5.63 -39.44
C VAL A 141 16.21 -6.42 -38.18
N LEU A 142 17.47 -6.85 -38.06
CA LEU A 142 17.94 -7.57 -36.87
C LEU A 142 17.92 -6.70 -35.61
N LEU A 143 18.32 -5.43 -35.72
CA LEU A 143 18.21 -4.46 -34.63
C LEU A 143 16.74 -4.26 -34.22
N GLY A 144 15.84 -4.12 -35.20
CA GLY A 144 14.40 -4.01 -34.95
C GLY A 144 13.83 -5.24 -34.23
N LEU A 145 14.22 -6.45 -34.63
CA LEU A 145 13.83 -7.69 -33.96
C LEU A 145 14.38 -7.79 -32.54
N ALA A 146 15.63 -7.40 -32.32
CA ALA A 146 16.24 -7.39 -30.99
C ALA A 146 15.53 -6.41 -30.05
N VAL A 147 15.25 -5.19 -30.52
CA VAL A 147 14.48 -4.19 -29.77
C VAL A 147 13.05 -4.68 -29.51
N GLY A 148 12.40 -5.30 -30.50
CA GLY A 148 11.09 -5.92 -30.35
C GLY A 148 11.07 -7.04 -29.31
N LEU A 149 12.08 -7.90 -29.30
CA LEU A 149 12.20 -9.00 -28.33
C LEU A 149 12.38 -8.47 -26.91
N LEU A 150 13.16 -7.40 -26.72
CA LEU A 150 13.32 -6.73 -25.42
C LEU A 150 12.04 -6.07 -24.92
N TRP A 151 11.20 -5.60 -25.84
CA TRP A 151 9.91 -5.03 -25.49
C TRP A 151 8.89 -6.11 -25.10
N VAL A 152 8.93 -7.27 -25.76
CA VAL A 152 8.07 -8.42 -25.44
C VAL A 152 8.53 -9.14 -24.17
N SER A 153 9.84 -9.25 -23.91
CA SER A 153 10.34 -9.94 -22.70
C SER A 153 10.02 -9.19 -21.40
N GLN A 154 9.83 -7.87 -21.46
CA GLN A 154 9.32 -7.09 -20.34
C GLN A 154 7.85 -7.39 -20.01
N GLN A 155 7.11 -8.00 -20.92
CA GLN A 155 5.68 -8.30 -20.79
C GLN A 155 5.40 -9.78 -20.48
N MET A 156 6.42 -10.64 -20.38
CA MET A 156 6.19 -12.04 -19.99
C MET A 156 5.65 -12.12 -18.54
N PRO A 157 4.58 -12.89 -18.28
CA PRO A 157 3.97 -12.95 -16.95
C PRO A 157 4.95 -13.55 -15.95
N ARG A 158 5.33 -12.76 -14.95
CA ARG A 158 6.28 -13.15 -13.88
C ARG A 158 5.58 -13.70 -12.62
N ARG A 159 4.25 -13.67 -12.62
CA ARG A 159 3.39 -14.12 -11.52
C ARG A 159 3.15 -15.62 -11.64
N THR A 160 3.19 -16.32 -10.52
CA THR A 160 2.80 -17.73 -10.47
C THR A 160 1.29 -17.87 -10.64
N ALA A 161 0.81 -19.10 -10.83
CA ALA A 161 -0.64 -19.37 -10.82
C ALA A 161 -1.30 -18.91 -9.51
N LYS A 162 -0.61 -19.06 -8.36
CA LYS A 162 -1.04 -18.54 -7.05
C LYS A 162 -1.15 -17.00 -7.10
N GLY A 163 -0.12 -16.31 -7.55
CA GLY A 163 -0.14 -14.84 -7.67
C GLY A 163 -1.22 -14.32 -8.63
N ALA A 164 -1.48 -15.02 -9.73
CA ALA A 164 -2.58 -14.69 -10.64
C ALA A 164 -3.95 -14.87 -9.97
N SER A 165 -4.14 -15.96 -9.21
CA SER A 165 -5.40 -16.21 -8.49
C SER A 165 -5.69 -15.16 -7.41
N ILE A 166 -4.64 -14.67 -6.71
CA ILE A 166 -4.78 -13.61 -5.70
C ILE A 166 -5.23 -12.31 -6.36
N LEU A 167 -4.64 -11.94 -7.50
CA LEU A 167 -5.09 -10.75 -8.24
C LEU A 167 -6.58 -10.86 -8.62
N SER A 168 -7.01 -12.01 -9.13
CA SER A 168 -8.42 -12.24 -9.43
C SER A 168 -9.29 -12.16 -8.17
N GLY A 169 -8.83 -12.70 -7.04
CA GLY A 169 -9.49 -12.56 -5.75
C GLY A 169 -9.63 -11.10 -5.31
N LEU A 170 -8.58 -10.29 -5.45
CA LEU A 170 -8.62 -8.85 -5.14
C LEU A 170 -9.59 -8.08 -6.04
N GLN A 171 -9.71 -8.46 -7.33
CA GLN A 171 -10.71 -7.87 -8.22
C GLN A 171 -12.15 -8.20 -7.78
N VAL A 172 -12.38 -9.44 -7.36
CA VAL A 172 -13.68 -9.86 -6.79
C VAL A 172 -13.96 -9.11 -5.49
N LEU A 173 -12.95 -8.96 -4.63
CA LEU A 173 -13.07 -8.18 -3.40
C LEU A 173 -13.42 -6.72 -3.71
N ALA A 174 -12.72 -6.07 -4.64
CA ALA A 174 -13.01 -4.70 -5.05
C ALA A 174 -14.46 -4.53 -5.54
N MET A 175 -14.96 -5.46 -6.38
CA MET A 175 -16.36 -5.45 -6.80
C MET A 175 -17.32 -5.66 -5.63
N THR A 176 -16.97 -6.54 -4.69
CA THR A 176 -17.78 -6.81 -3.49
C THR A 176 -17.85 -5.57 -2.61
N LEU A 177 -16.72 -4.92 -2.31
CA LEU A 177 -16.64 -3.69 -1.54
C LEU A 177 -17.48 -2.57 -2.17
N ALA A 178 -17.55 -2.50 -3.51
CA ALA A 178 -18.33 -1.50 -4.22
C ALA A 178 -19.84 -1.78 -4.25
N THR A 179 -20.27 -3.04 -4.17
CA THR A 179 -21.66 -3.44 -4.46
C THR A 179 -22.42 -4.03 -3.26
N GLN A 180 -21.70 -4.51 -2.24
CA GLN A 180 -22.32 -5.07 -1.04
C GLN A 180 -23.21 -4.01 -0.36
N PRO A 181 -24.48 -4.33 -0.06
CA PRO A 181 -25.34 -3.47 0.74
C PRO A 181 -24.79 -3.37 2.17
N THR A 182 -24.59 -2.14 2.63
CA THR A 182 -24.07 -1.84 3.97
C THR A 182 -25.18 -1.63 5.01
N ASP A 183 -26.43 -1.44 4.55
CA ASP A 183 -27.63 -1.19 5.34
C ASP A 183 -28.25 -2.45 5.98
N ARG A 184 -27.71 -3.63 5.68
CA ARG A 184 -28.26 -4.94 6.08
C ARG A 184 -27.31 -5.78 6.94
N LEU A 185 -26.23 -5.17 7.44
CA LEU A 185 -25.27 -5.89 8.25
C LEU A 185 -25.88 -6.24 9.62
N PRO A 186 -25.65 -7.46 10.16
CA PRO A 186 -26.17 -7.85 11.46
C PRO A 186 -25.66 -6.89 12.53
N LYS A 187 -26.54 -6.44 13.44
CA LYS A 187 -26.21 -5.49 14.52
C LYS A 187 -25.22 -6.03 15.57
N ALA A 188 -25.01 -7.34 15.63
CA ALA A 188 -24.06 -7.95 16.54
C ALA A 188 -22.65 -7.93 15.89
N ASN A 189 -21.66 -7.35 16.58
CA ASN A 189 -20.27 -7.20 16.12
C ASN A 189 -20.08 -6.36 14.85
N THR A 190 -21.04 -5.48 14.53
CA THR A 190 -21.03 -4.66 13.32
C THR A 190 -19.76 -3.82 13.18
N TYR A 191 -19.28 -3.25 14.28
CA TYR A 191 -18.09 -2.41 14.26
C TYR A 191 -16.85 -3.20 13.84
N GLU A 192 -16.65 -4.39 14.41
CA GLU A 192 -15.50 -5.22 14.10
C GLU A 192 -15.55 -5.72 12.65
N GLU A 193 -16.70 -6.21 12.19
CA GLU A 193 -16.86 -6.75 10.84
C GLU A 193 -16.69 -5.68 9.76
N ILE A 194 -17.27 -4.50 9.94
CA ILE A 194 -17.10 -3.36 9.02
C ILE A 194 -15.68 -2.83 9.07
N SER A 195 -15.08 -2.74 10.27
CA SER A 195 -13.72 -2.24 10.38
C SER A 195 -12.77 -3.08 9.54
N ARG A 196 -12.85 -4.42 9.60
CA ARG A 196 -12.00 -5.37 8.87
C ARG A 196 -11.86 -5.12 7.36
N VAL A 197 -12.83 -4.44 6.74
CA VAL A 197 -12.77 -4.15 5.30
C VAL A 197 -12.12 -2.81 4.96
N LEU A 198 -11.98 -1.90 5.92
CA LEU A 198 -11.45 -0.54 5.69
C LEU A 198 -10.03 -0.54 5.07
N PRO A 199 -9.05 -1.36 5.52
CA PRO A 199 -7.71 -1.34 4.95
C PRO A 199 -7.72 -1.68 3.46
N TYR A 200 -8.58 -2.63 3.08
CA TYR A 200 -8.80 -3.01 1.69
C TYR A 200 -9.56 -1.93 0.91
N ALA A 201 -10.55 -1.28 1.52
CA ALA A 201 -11.32 -0.21 0.90
C ALA A 201 -10.48 1.05 0.63
N VAL A 202 -9.42 1.30 1.42
CA VAL A 202 -8.43 2.35 1.15
C VAL A 202 -7.70 2.13 -0.18
N VAL A 203 -7.34 0.88 -0.49
CA VAL A 203 -6.56 0.54 -1.70
C VAL A 203 -7.46 0.25 -2.90
N LEU A 204 -8.52 -0.54 -2.69
CA LEU A 204 -9.41 -1.04 -3.73
C LEU A 204 -10.59 -0.10 -4.03
N GLY A 205 -10.80 0.90 -3.17
CA GLY A 205 -11.89 1.87 -3.26
C GLY A 205 -13.14 1.48 -2.47
N GLY A 206 -14.04 2.45 -2.34
CA GLY A 206 -15.28 2.31 -1.57
C GLY A 206 -15.13 2.63 -0.09
N LEU A 207 -14.08 3.32 0.36
CA LEU A 207 -13.89 3.66 1.76
C LEU A 207 -15.09 4.44 2.35
N ASP A 208 -15.54 5.50 1.69
CA ASP A 208 -16.55 6.43 2.20
C ASP A 208 -17.86 5.72 2.60
N ARG A 209 -18.31 4.76 1.77
CA ARG A 209 -19.53 3.99 2.06
C ARG A 209 -19.39 3.06 3.26
N TRP A 210 -18.19 2.54 3.51
CA TRP A 210 -17.92 1.66 4.64
C TRP A 210 -17.71 2.46 5.93
N LEU A 211 -17.09 3.64 5.85
CA LEU A 211 -17.04 4.59 6.96
C LEU A 211 -18.44 5.10 7.32
N GLN A 212 -19.25 5.44 6.32
CA GLN A 212 -20.64 5.83 6.55
C GLN A 212 -21.44 4.67 7.16
N ALA A 213 -21.23 3.43 6.71
CA ALA A 213 -21.88 2.27 7.31
C ALA A 213 -21.51 2.07 8.78
N LEU A 214 -20.27 2.37 9.15
CA LEU A 214 -19.80 2.30 10.52
C LEU A 214 -20.43 3.42 11.38
N ALA A 215 -20.50 4.64 10.85
CA ALA A 215 -21.21 5.75 11.46
C ALA A 215 -22.72 5.49 11.62
N ASP A 216 -23.37 4.90 10.62
CA ASP A 216 -24.81 4.59 10.64
C ASP A 216 -25.13 3.39 11.57
N ALA A 217 -24.12 2.62 11.97
CA ALA A 217 -24.27 1.49 12.88
C ALA A 217 -24.32 1.91 14.36
N ASP A 218 -24.04 3.19 14.65
CA ASP A 218 -24.18 3.83 15.95
C ASP A 218 -25.53 3.50 16.61
N ASP A 219 -25.50 2.95 17.83
CA ASP A 219 -26.69 2.55 18.58
C ASP A 219 -27.22 3.62 19.55
N ASP A 220 -26.45 4.68 19.81
CA ASP A 220 -26.86 5.85 20.59
C ASP A 220 -26.46 7.23 19.97
N PRO A 221 -27.00 7.57 18.79
CA PRO A 221 -26.65 8.80 18.07
C PRO A 221 -26.69 10.08 18.92
N GLY A 222 -25.58 10.80 18.92
CA GLY A 222 -25.42 12.06 19.66
C GLY A 222 -24.74 11.92 21.02
N VAL A 223 -24.38 10.70 21.42
CA VAL A 223 -23.52 10.41 22.56
C VAL A 223 -22.05 10.37 22.09
N PRO A 224 -21.07 10.83 22.88
CA PRO A 224 -19.66 10.70 22.52
C PRO A 224 -19.11 9.28 22.68
N ASP A 225 -18.41 8.80 21.65
CA ASP A 225 -17.96 7.40 21.49
C ASP A 225 -16.43 7.28 21.30
N PRO A 226 -15.59 7.91 22.17
CA PRO A 226 -14.16 8.05 21.91
C PRO A 226 -13.36 6.74 21.87
N ASP A 227 -13.92 5.65 22.42
CA ASP A 227 -13.23 4.36 22.58
C ASP A 227 -14.04 3.17 22.01
N ASP A 228 -15.11 3.42 21.26
CA ASP A 228 -16.01 2.39 20.71
C ASP A 228 -15.34 1.51 19.64
N LEU A 229 -14.29 2.04 19.02
CA LEU A 229 -13.47 1.33 18.05
C LEU A 229 -12.15 0.89 18.69
N SER A 230 -11.93 -0.41 18.77
CA SER A 230 -10.70 -0.98 19.38
C SER A 230 -9.40 -0.50 18.72
N TRP A 231 -9.46 -0.07 17.46
CA TRP A 231 -8.35 0.38 16.63
C TRP A 231 -8.23 1.91 16.52
N TYR A 232 -9.22 2.68 16.98
CA TYR A 232 -9.26 4.14 16.88
C TYR A 232 -9.72 4.76 18.20
N ARG A 233 -8.89 5.65 18.76
CA ARG A 233 -9.26 6.45 19.93
C ARG A 233 -9.40 7.92 19.53
N ALA A 234 -10.51 8.52 19.91
CA ALA A 234 -10.84 9.90 19.61
C ALA A 234 -10.88 10.82 20.85
N PRO A 235 -10.95 12.15 20.67
CA PRO A 235 -11.19 13.08 21.77
C PRO A 235 -12.56 12.84 22.45
N GLN A 236 -12.69 13.25 23.71
CA GLN A 236 -13.85 12.93 24.57
C GLN A 236 -15.21 13.45 24.07
N ASN A 237 -15.24 14.38 23.13
CA ASN A 237 -16.45 14.96 22.55
C ASN A 237 -16.77 14.42 21.15
N TRP A 238 -15.96 13.50 20.65
CA TRP A 238 -16.10 12.89 19.33
C TRP A 238 -17.22 11.87 19.32
N GLN A 239 -18.00 11.84 18.25
CA GLN A 239 -19.12 10.91 18.05
C GLN A 239 -18.80 9.98 16.88
N LEU A 240 -19.39 8.79 16.84
CA LEU A 240 -19.14 7.85 15.75
C LEU A 240 -19.50 8.44 14.36
N SER A 241 -20.43 9.39 14.30
CA SER A 241 -20.76 10.15 13.09
C SER A 241 -19.62 11.02 12.54
N ASP A 242 -18.62 11.35 13.35
CA ASP A 242 -17.42 12.12 12.95
C ASP A 242 -16.35 11.25 12.30
N LEU A 243 -16.53 9.92 12.32
CA LEU A 243 -15.55 8.96 11.80
C LEU A 243 -15.20 9.15 10.32
N PRO A 244 -16.16 9.32 9.39
CA PRO A 244 -15.82 9.49 7.97
C PRO A 244 -14.84 10.65 7.76
N PHE A 245 -15.15 11.80 8.34
CA PHE A 245 -14.29 12.99 8.25
C PHE A 245 -12.91 12.77 8.93
N SER A 246 -12.90 12.12 10.09
CA SER A 246 -11.68 11.90 10.86
C SER A 246 -10.70 10.97 10.13
N ILE A 247 -11.21 9.89 9.54
CA ILE A 247 -10.39 8.93 8.79
C ILE A 247 -9.96 9.51 7.42
N GLU A 248 -10.83 10.23 6.71
CA GLU A 248 -10.45 10.93 5.48
C GLU A 248 -9.33 11.95 5.72
N SER A 249 -9.42 12.71 6.82
CA SER A 249 -8.40 13.68 7.22
C SER A 249 -7.09 13.00 7.63
N PHE A 250 -7.16 11.87 8.35
CA PHE A 250 -6.00 11.04 8.67
C PHE A 250 -5.30 10.56 7.39
N ILE A 251 -6.04 9.96 6.45
CA ILE A 251 -5.48 9.46 5.17
C ILE A 251 -4.88 10.60 4.36
N THR A 252 -5.56 11.73 4.28
CA THR A 252 -5.05 12.92 3.55
C THR A 252 -3.74 13.42 4.15
N THR A 253 -3.65 13.48 5.49
CA THR A 253 -2.44 13.90 6.19
C THR A 253 -1.31 12.90 6.00
N MET A 254 -1.60 11.60 6.12
CA MET A 254 -0.67 10.51 5.87
C MET A 254 -0.09 10.58 4.45
N GLN A 255 -0.95 10.66 3.44
CA GLN A 255 -0.52 10.72 2.04
C GLN A 255 0.27 12.01 1.77
N GLY A 256 -0.24 13.17 2.20
CA GLY A 256 0.42 14.45 2.00
C GLY A 256 1.83 14.50 2.63
N THR A 257 1.97 14.03 3.86
CA THR A 257 3.28 14.00 4.54
C THR A 257 4.25 13.01 3.89
N LEU A 258 3.80 11.82 3.51
CA LEU A 258 4.63 10.80 2.85
C LEU A 258 5.05 11.21 1.42
N TYR A 259 4.21 11.96 0.69
CA TYR A 259 4.55 12.50 -0.63
C TYR A 259 5.58 13.63 -0.58
N THR A 260 5.69 14.37 0.52
CA THR A 260 6.56 15.57 0.64
C THR A 260 8.06 15.24 0.77
N ARG A 261 8.49 14.03 0.38
CA ARG A 261 9.91 13.65 0.39
C ARG A 261 10.68 14.42 -0.68
N HIS A 262 11.53 15.34 -0.22
CA HIS A 262 12.59 16.00 -0.98
C HIS A 262 13.87 15.16 -1.00
#